data_AF-A0A497KKI4-F1
#
_entry.id   AF-A0A497KKI4-F1
#
_cell.length_a   1.000
_cell.length_b   1.000
_cell.length_c   1.000
_cell.angle_alpha   90.00
_cell.angle_beta   90.00
_cell.angle_gamma   90.00
#
_symmetry.space_group_name_H-M   'P 1'
#
loop_
_entity.id
_entity.type
_entity.pdbx_description
1 polymer ?
#
loop_
_entity_poly.entity_id
_entity_poly.type
_entity_poly.pdbx_seq_one_letter_code
_entity_poly.pdbx_strand_id
1 'polypeptide(L)' 'TVVFDGVITQRLVDIASEKKIKYLVAARISDVIKQPLNVKLLTFDNITS' A
#
# COMPACT_ATOMS: atom_id res chain seq x y z
N THR A 1 -7.90 4.38 -5.18
CA THR A 1 -6.44 4.47 -4.98
C THR A 1 -6.17 5.45 -3.88
N VAL A 2 -5.21 5.18 -3.01
CA VAL A 2 -4.75 6.10 -1.96
C VAL A 2 -3.26 6.32 -2.16
N VAL A 3 -2.84 7.59 -2.11
CA VAL A 3 -1.46 8.03 -2.29
C VAL A 3 -1.09 8.93 -1.12
N PHE A 4 0.04 8.68 -0.48
CA PHE A 4 0.54 9.52 0.61
C PHE A 4 2.06 9.41 0.75
N ASP A 5 2.70 10.46 1.26
CA ASP A 5 4.16 10.50 1.46
C ASP A 5 4.54 9.91 2.82
N GLY A 6 4.42 8.59 2.95
CA GLY A 6 4.71 7.89 4.20
C GLY A 6 5.00 6.41 4.02
N VAL A 7 4.82 5.63 5.09
CA VAL A 7 5.09 4.18 5.10
C VAL A 7 3.78 3.40 5.06
N ILE A 8 3.66 2.43 4.16
CA ILE A 8 2.57 1.45 4.19
C ILE A 8 2.81 0.48 5.36
N THR A 9 1.88 0.47 6.32
CA THR A 9 1.89 -0.42 7.49
C THR A 9 0.75 -1.44 7.41
N GLN A 10 0.81 -2.51 8.21
CA GLN A 10 -0.24 -3.55 8.22
C GLN A 10 -1.64 -2.96 8.45
N ARG A 11 -1.78 -2.01 9.38
CA ARG A 11 -3.10 -1.39 9.66
C ARG A 11 -3.65 -0.61 8.46
N LEU A 12 -2.81 0.05 7.68
CA LEU A 12 -3.25 0.73 6.45
C LEU A 12 -3.69 -0.28 5.39
N VAL A 13 -2.96 -1.40 5.28
CA VAL A 13 -3.29 -2.50 4.37
C VAL A 13 -4.64 -3.13 4.73
N ASP A 14 -4.88 -3.40 6.02
CA ASP A 14 -6.14 -3.96 6.50
C ASP A 14 -7.33 -3.05 6.19
N ILE A 15 -7.19 -1.75 6.50
CA ILE A 15 -8.21 -0.73 6.23
C ILE A 15 -8.49 -0.61 4.72
N ALA A 16 -7.43 -0.65 3.90
CA ALA A 16 -7.59 -0.59 2.44
C ALA A 16 -8.33 -1.82 1.90
N SER A 17 -8.02 -3.00 2.43
CA SER A 17 -8.70 -4.25 2.07
C SER A 17 -10.19 -4.19 2.42
N GLU A 18 -10.52 -3.78 3.65
CA GLU A 18 -11.90 -3.64 4.14
C GLU A 18 -12.69 -2.62 3.30
N LYS A 19 -12.05 -1.49 2.95
CA LYS A 19 -12.63 -0.45 2.10
C LYS A 19 -12.60 -0.77 0.61
N LYS A 20 -12.17 -1.98 0.21
CA LYS A 20 -12.06 -2.44 -1.18
C LYS A 20 -11.21 -1.50 -2.06
N ILE A 21 -10.18 -0.90 -1.47
CA ILE A 21 -9.23 -0.03 -2.16
C ILE A 21 -8.23 -0.92 -2.91
N LYS A 22 -8.21 -0.82 -4.23
CA LYS A 22 -7.35 -1.64 -5.09
C LYS A 22 -5.86 -1.28 -5.03
N TYR A 23 -5.52 -0.03 -4.74
CA TYR A 23 -4.16 0.49 -4.84
C TYR A 23 -3.80 1.38 -3.65
N LEU A 24 -2.68 1.06 -3.02
CA LEU A 24 -2.00 1.85 -1.99
C LEU A 24 -0.61 2.21 -2.53
N VAL A 25 -0.34 3.51 -2.65
CA VAL A 25 0.94 4.04 -3.12
C VAL A 25 1.55 4.89 -2.03
N ALA A 26 2.82 4.67 -1.70
CA ALA A 26 3.52 5.51 -0.74
C ALA A 26 5.03 5.58 -1.00
N ALA A 27 5.77 6.32 -0.17
CA ALA A 27 7.23 6.41 -0.29
C ALA A 27 7.92 5.06 -0.05
N ARG A 28 7.42 4.27 0.90
CA ARG A 28 7.99 2.96 1.23
C ARG A 28 6.96 2.02 1.85
N ILE A 29 7.34 0.76 1.92
CA ILE A 29 6.54 -0.31 2.52
C ILE A 29 7.29 -0.81 3.76
N SER A 30 6.58 -1.05 4.87
CA SER A 30 7.17 -1.63 6.08
C SER A 30 7.69 -3.05 5.82
N ASP A 31 8.73 -3.50 6.52
CA ASP A 31 9.31 -4.84 6.32
C ASP A 31 8.39 -5.97 6.81
N VAL A 32 7.49 -5.67 7.75
CA VAL A 32 6.59 -6.63 8.39
C VAL A 32 5.15 -6.39 7.94
N ILE A 33 4.83 -6.84 6.74
CA ILE A 33 3.46 -6.87 6.23
C ILE A 33 3.15 -8.17 5.52
N LYS A 34 1.89 -8.58 5.59
CA LYS A 34 1.33 -9.63 4.73
C LYS A 34 0.60 -8.99 3.56
N GLN A 35 1.03 -9.29 2.35
CA GLN A 35 0.39 -8.73 1.16
C GLN A 35 -0.99 -9.37 0.93
N PRO A 36 -2.08 -8.58 0.90
CA PRO A 36 -3.42 -9.09 0.60
C PRO A 36 -3.56 -9.40 -0.89
N LEU A 37 -4.41 -10.38 -1.23
CA LEU A 37 -4.76 -10.70 -2.61
C LEU A 37 -5.50 -9.55 -3.34
N ASN A 38 -6.20 -8.70 -2.60
CA ASN A 38 -7.12 -7.69 -3.13
C ASN A 38 -6.57 -6.25 -3.12
N VAL A 39 -5.37 -6.02 -2.58
CA VAL A 39 -4.76 -4.68 -2.50
C VAL A 39 -3.36 -4.72 -3.08
N LYS A 40 -3.13 -3.93 -4.13
CA LYS A 40 -1.80 -3.76 -4.73
C LYS A 40 -1.05 -2.64 -4.00
N LEU A 41 0.10 -2.97 -3.45
CA LEU A 41 1.00 -2.03 -2.77
C LEU A 41 2.07 -1.59 -3.77
N LEU A 42 2.28 -0.29 -3.90
CA LEU A 42 3.26 0.32 -4.80
C LEU A 42 4.08 1.36 -4.04
N THR A 43 5.32 1.53 -4.48
CA THR A 43 6.17 2.65 -4.10
C THR A 43 6.32 3.62 -5.27
N PHE A 44 6.74 4.85 -5.02
CA PHE A 44 7.02 5.81 -6.09
C PHE A 44 8.06 5.28 -7.09
N ASP A 45 9.07 4.54 -6.59
CA ASP A 45 10.09 3.90 -7.43
C ASP A 45 9.49 2.92 -8.46
N ASN A 46 8.35 2.28 -8.13
CA ASN A 46 7.68 1.36 -9.05
C ASN A 46 6.92 2.08 -10.19
N ILE A 47 6.72 3.39 -10.08
CA ILE A 47 5.92 4.19 -11.01
C ILE A 47 6.81 5.04 -11.92
N THR A 48 7.94 5.52 -11.40
CA THR A 48 8.87 6.38 -12.12
C THR A 48 9.95 5.63 -12.91
N SER A 49 10.00 4.31 -12.78
CA SER A 49 10.93 3.43 -13.49
C SER A 49 10.35 2.89 -14.80
#